data_AF-A0A4U5UE08-F1
#
_entry.id   AF-A0A4U5UE08-F1
#
_cell.length_a   1.000
_cell.length_b   1.000
_cell.length_c   1.000
_cell.angle_alpha   90.00
_cell.angle_beta   90.00
_cell.angle_gamma   90.00
#
_symmetry.space_group_name_H-M   'P 1'
#
loop_
_entity.id
_entity.type
_entity.pdbx_description
1 polymer ?
#
loop_
_entity_poly.entity_id
_entity_poly.type
_entity_poly.pdbx_seq_one_letter_code
_entity_poly.pdbx_strand_id
1 'polypeptide(L)'
;MAPYYKGLCKDLKWQLDGDLLSKMKKANEEELKRLDDVLDDAEKHLGESEIRDAMMAKAEYLIRIGDKEGALTAFRTTHDKTVALANPITCNSEKAKSLIEEGGDWDRRNRLKVYQGLYCAAIKDFTQAAELFLDTVSTFTSYELMDYKTFVTYTIYVCMITLKRPDLREKVIKAAVRPDT
;
A
#
# COMPACT_ATOMS: atom_id res chain seq x y z
N MET A 1 17.18 -0.08 -3.25
CA MET A 1 16.47 -1.08 -4.08
C MET A 1 17.30 -2.35 -4.39
N ALA A 2 18.49 -2.54 -3.79
CA ALA A 2 19.39 -3.64 -4.14
C ALA A 2 18.78 -5.06 -4.00
N PRO A 3 17.98 -5.38 -2.96
CA PRO A 3 17.27 -6.65 -2.86
C PRO A 3 16.32 -6.93 -4.04
N TYR A 4 15.49 -5.95 -4.43
CA TYR A 4 14.58 -6.08 -5.57
C TYR A 4 15.32 -6.22 -6.89
N TYR A 5 16.39 -5.45 -7.09
CA TYR A 5 17.20 -5.55 -8.31
C TYR A 5 17.75 -6.97 -8.49
N LYS A 6 18.29 -7.57 -7.43
CA LYS A 6 18.78 -8.96 -7.46
C LYS A 6 17.66 -9.97 -7.75
N GLY A 7 16.48 -9.79 -7.14
CA GLY A 7 15.32 -10.63 -7.39
C GLY A 7 14.85 -10.55 -8.85
N LEU A 8 14.67 -9.34 -9.37
CA LEU A 8 14.24 -9.08 -10.74
C LEU A 8 15.22 -9.63 -11.78
N CYS A 9 16.53 -9.44 -11.58
CA CYS A 9 17.53 -10.01 -12.48
C CYS A 9 17.48 -11.54 -12.54
N LYS A 10 17.14 -12.20 -11.41
CA LYS A 10 16.96 -13.65 -11.37
C LYS A 10 15.70 -14.09 -12.14
N ASP A 11 14.58 -13.41 -11.91
CA ASP A 11 13.29 -13.79 -12.50
C ASP A 11 13.23 -13.48 -14.01
N LEU A 12 13.76 -12.33 -14.43
CA LEU A 12 13.80 -11.87 -15.81
C LEU A 12 15.03 -12.36 -16.59
N LYS A 13 15.93 -13.12 -15.95
CA LYS A 13 17.20 -13.61 -16.51
C LYS A 13 18.06 -12.49 -17.12
N TRP A 14 18.04 -11.30 -16.52
CA TRP A 14 18.87 -10.19 -16.96
C TRP A 14 20.30 -10.30 -16.43
N GLN A 15 21.24 -9.78 -17.21
CA GLN A 15 22.64 -9.68 -16.79
C GLN A 15 22.74 -8.75 -15.58
N LEU A 16 23.48 -9.21 -14.57
CA LEU A 16 23.61 -8.51 -13.30
C LEU A 16 24.80 -7.56 -13.39
N ASP A 17 24.54 -6.26 -13.31
CA ASP A 17 25.59 -5.26 -13.23
C ASP A 17 26.15 -5.21 -11.80
N GLY A 18 27.37 -5.70 -11.62
CA GLY A 18 28.06 -5.75 -10.34
C GLY A 18 28.45 -4.37 -9.80
N ASP A 19 28.77 -3.43 -10.68
CA ASP A 19 29.18 -2.08 -10.29
C ASP A 19 27.98 -1.28 -9.78
N LEU A 20 26.84 -1.41 -10.47
CA LEU A 20 25.59 -0.81 -10.03
C LEU A 20 25.13 -1.41 -8.69
N LEU A 21 25.22 -2.72 -8.52
CA LEU A 21 24.86 -3.40 -7.28
C LEU A 21 25.74 -2.94 -6.11
N SER A 22 27.05 -2.77 -6.32
CA SER A 22 27.99 -2.32 -5.29
C SER A 22 27.68 -0.88 -4.84
N LYS A 23 27.43 0.03 -5.80
CA LYS A 23 27.00 1.40 -5.49
C LYS A 23 25.71 1.44 -4.69
N MET A 24 24.71 0.65 -5.08
CA MET A 24 23.42 0.58 -4.38
C MET A 24 23.55 0.01 -2.97
N LYS A 25 24.38 -1.02 -2.77
CA LYS A 25 24.63 -1.60 -1.45
C LYS A 25 25.33 -0.60 -0.53
N LYS A 26 26.35 0.09 -1.03
CA LYS A 26 27.07 1.10 -0.26
C LYS A 26 26.16 2.23 0.20
N ALA A 27 25.34 2.78 -0.70
CA ALA A 27 24.37 3.82 -0.35
C ALA A 27 23.31 3.32 0.65
N ASN A 28 22.89 2.05 0.51
CA ASN A 28 21.96 1.43 1.45
C ASN A 28 22.57 1.27 2.86
N GLU A 29 23.83 0.85 2.96
CA GLU A 29 24.54 0.66 4.22
C GLU A 29 24.79 2.00 4.94
N GLU A 30 25.17 3.04 4.19
CA GLU A 30 25.39 4.39 4.72
C GLU A 30 24.11 4.97 5.35
N GLU A 31 22.98 4.90 4.65
CA GLU A 31 21.72 5.46 5.15
C GLU A 31 21.11 4.59 6.26
N LEU A 32 21.25 3.25 6.20
CA LEU A 32 20.80 2.38 7.29
C LEU A 32 21.58 2.66 8.58
N LYS A 33 22.90 2.86 8.48
CA LYS A 33 23.73 3.25 9.62
C LYS A 33 23.30 4.60 10.20
N ARG A 34 23.01 5.59 9.34
CA ARG A 34 22.50 6.89 9.79
C ARG A 34 21.18 6.75 10.56
N LEU A 35 20.25 5.92 10.08
CA LEU A 35 18.97 5.67 10.75
C LEU A 35 19.14 4.90 12.06
N ASP A 36 20.11 3.99 12.14
CA ASP A 36 20.48 3.29 13.38
C ASP A 36 21.08 4.26 14.41
N ASP A 37 21.97 5.17 13.98
CA ASP A 37 22.54 6.19 14.87
C ASP A 37 21.45 7.14 15.41
N VAL A 38 20.46 7.52 14.59
CA VAL A 38 19.31 8.33 15.02
C VAL A 38 18.41 7.56 16.00
N LEU A 39 18.21 6.27 15.78
CA LEU A 39 17.44 5.42 16.67
C LEU A 39 18.13 5.30 18.04
N ASP A 40 19.45 5.06 18.04
CA ASP A 40 20.28 4.99 19.24
C ASP A 40 20.27 6.29 20.05
N ASP A 41 20.32 7.44 19.36
CA ASP A 41 20.22 8.77 19.99
C ASP A 41 18.84 8.97 20.62
N ALA A 42 17.78 8.61 19.89
CA ALA A 42 16.42 8.70 20.39
C ALA A 42 16.16 7.79 21.61
N GLU A 43 16.72 6.58 21.63
CA GLU A 43 16.61 5.67 22.78
C GLU A 43 17.35 6.16 24.03
N LYS A 44 18.45 6.93 23.85
CA LYS A 44 19.28 7.42 24.96
C LYS A 44 18.83 8.78 25.50
N HIS A 45 18.27 9.64 24.65
CA HIS A 45 18.05 11.05 24.96
C HIS A 45 16.61 11.54 24.82
N LEU A 46 15.73 10.81 24.11
CA LEU A 46 14.40 11.28 23.75
C LEU A 46 13.29 10.36 24.33
N GLY A 47 12.03 10.76 24.12
CA GLY A 47 10.86 10.05 24.62
C GLY A 47 10.35 8.96 23.68
N GLU A 48 9.32 8.24 24.11
CA GLU A 48 8.68 7.16 23.32
C GLU A 48 8.14 7.64 21.97
N SER A 49 7.79 8.92 21.84
CA SER A 49 7.29 9.50 20.59
C SER A 49 8.39 9.59 19.53
N GLU A 50 9.58 10.08 19.89
CA GLU A 50 10.71 10.23 18.98
C GLU A 50 11.31 8.86 18.61
N ILE A 51 11.34 7.93 19.57
CA ILE A 51 11.73 6.53 19.33
C ILE A 51 10.80 5.91 18.27
N ARG A 52 9.49 6.13 18.38
CA ARG A 52 8.51 5.64 17.40
C ARG A 52 8.74 6.24 16.01
N ASP A 53 8.98 7.54 15.94
CA ASP A 53 9.16 8.23 14.66
C ASP A 53 10.47 7.79 13.98
N ALA A 54 11.55 7.55 14.74
CA ALA A 54 12.79 6.96 14.25
C ALA A 54 12.60 5.51 13.76
N MET A 55 11.84 4.69 14.49
CA MET A 55 11.51 3.32 14.06
C MET A 55 10.67 3.31 12.78
N MET A 56 9.71 4.23 12.65
CA MET A 56 8.90 4.38 11.44
C MET A 56 9.77 4.77 10.24
N ALA A 57 10.67 5.74 10.40
CA ALA A 57 11.60 6.15 9.35
C ALA A 57 12.50 4.99 8.88
N LYS A 58 12.99 4.17 9.81
CA LYS A 58 13.75 2.96 9.50
C LYS A 58 12.90 1.94 8.73
N ALA A 59 11.66 1.71 9.16
CA ALA A 59 10.75 0.78 8.49
C ALA A 59 10.38 1.24 7.06
N GLU A 60 10.12 2.53 6.86
CA GLU A 60 9.90 3.13 5.53
C GLU A 60 11.11 3.00 4.63
N TYR A 61 12.31 3.18 5.17
CA TYR A 61 13.54 2.98 4.42
C TYR A 61 13.72 1.53 3.98
N LEU A 62 13.40 0.56 4.85
CA LEU A 62 13.40 -0.87 4.52
C LEU A 62 12.41 -1.20 3.39
N ILE A 63 11.23 -0.56 3.35
CA ILE A 63 10.29 -0.65 2.22
C ILE A 63 10.93 -0.10 0.95
N ARG A 64 11.58 1.08 1.03
CA ARG A 64 12.19 1.75 -0.14
C ARG A 64 13.36 0.96 -0.73
N ILE A 65 14.12 0.25 0.09
CA ILE A 65 15.14 -0.68 -0.43
C ILE A 65 14.51 -1.97 -0.96
N GLY A 66 13.31 -2.29 -0.48
CA GLY A 66 12.54 -3.45 -0.86
C GLY A 66 12.97 -4.72 -0.13
N ASP A 67 13.32 -4.59 1.15
CA ASP A 67 13.47 -5.74 2.03
C ASP A 67 12.13 -6.02 2.73
N LYS A 68 11.36 -6.98 2.18
CA LYS A 68 10.01 -7.29 2.66
C LYS A 68 10.00 -7.86 4.09
N GLU A 69 10.91 -8.78 4.39
CA GLU A 69 10.95 -9.48 5.69
C GLU A 69 11.47 -8.55 6.79
N GLY A 70 12.52 -7.79 6.49
CA GLY A 70 13.06 -6.77 7.39
C GLY A 70 12.03 -5.69 7.71
N ALA A 71 11.35 -5.16 6.68
CA ALA A 71 10.29 -4.17 6.87
C ALA A 71 9.16 -4.71 7.74
N LEU A 72 8.65 -5.92 7.44
CA LEU A 72 7.55 -6.50 8.21
C LEU A 72 7.88 -6.65 9.69
N THR A 73 9.12 -7.05 10.00
CA THR A 73 9.60 -7.18 11.37
C THR A 73 9.71 -5.81 12.05
N ALA A 74 10.27 -4.81 11.37
CA ALA A 74 10.38 -3.44 11.88
C ALA A 74 9.00 -2.81 12.16
N PHE A 75 8.03 -3.00 11.26
CA PHE A 75 6.65 -2.55 11.48
C PHE A 75 5.99 -3.26 12.66
N ARG A 76 6.20 -4.58 12.81
CA ARG A 76 5.69 -5.32 13.97
C ARG A 76 6.29 -4.78 15.27
N THR A 77 7.60 -4.61 15.35
CA THR A 77 8.26 -4.05 16.54
C THR A 77 7.77 -2.64 16.86
N THR A 78 7.60 -1.79 15.84
CA THR A 78 7.05 -0.44 16.02
C THR A 78 5.61 -0.50 16.53
N HIS A 79 4.80 -1.41 15.98
CA HIS A 79 3.41 -1.58 16.36
C HIS A 79 3.21 -2.25 17.71
N ASP A 80 4.08 -3.18 18.14
CA ASP A 80 4.03 -3.85 19.44
C ASP A 80 4.50 -2.92 20.58
N LYS A 81 5.41 -1.98 20.27
CA LYS A 81 5.75 -0.88 21.18
C LYS A 81 4.61 0.14 21.30
N THR A 82 3.70 0.17 20.33
CA THR A 82 2.40 0.84 20.46
C THR A 82 1.33 -0.18 20.94
N VAL A 83 0.18 0.24 21.45
CA VAL A 83 -0.79 -0.68 22.12
C VAL A 83 -1.56 -1.59 21.13
N ALA A 84 -1.02 -1.95 19.97
CA ALA A 84 -1.77 -2.61 18.90
C ALA A 84 -1.09 -3.84 18.28
N LEU A 85 -1.39 -5.01 18.87
CA LEU A 85 -1.02 -6.39 18.49
C LEU A 85 -1.18 -6.74 16.98
N ALA A 86 -0.19 -7.36 16.33
CA ALA A 86 -0.18 -7.65 14.87
C ALA A 86 -0.54 -9.11 14.47
N ASN A 87 -1.16 -9.29 13.28
CA ASN A 87 -1.54 -10.59 12.65
C ASN A 87 -1.57 -10.47 11.09
N PRO A 88 -1.75 -11.56 10.28
CA PRO A 88 -1.47 -11.58 8.83
C PRO A 88 -2.32 -10.63 7.95
N ILE A 89 -1.95 -10.46 6.67
CA ILE A 89 -2.49 -9.49 5.67
C ILE A 89 -4.02 -9.50 5.54
N THR A 90 -4.68 -10.65 5.70
CA THR A 90 -6.15 -10.76 5.74
C THR A 90 -6.74 -10.12 7.00
N CYS A 91 -6.11 -10.39 8.14
CA CYS A 91 -6.41 -9.78 9.43
C CYS A 91 -6.07 -8.28 9.45
N ASN A 92 -5.06 -7.82 8.68
CA ASN A 92 -4.79 -6.39 8.50
C ASN A 92 -5.96 -5.65 7.86
N SER A 93 -6.68 -6.27 6.91
CA SER A 93 -7.86 -5.66 6.29
C SER A 93 -9.03 -5.60 7.26
N GLU A 94 -9.23 -6.63 8.09
CA GLU A 94 -10.28 -6.68 9.12
C GLU A 94 -9.98 -5.71 10.28
N LYS A 95 -8.74 -5.64 10.73
CA LYS A 95 -8.29 -4.66 11.73
C LYS A 95 -8.32 -3.24 11.18
N ALA A 96 -7.98 -3.04 9.91
CA ALA A 96 -8.14 -1.73 9.28
C ALA A 96 -9.61 -1.33 9.25
N LYS A 97 -10.55 -2.27 9.02
CA LYS A 97 -11.99 -1.98 9.16
C LYS A 97 -12.36 -1.62 10.60
N SER A 98 -11.92 -2.38 11.60
CA SER A 98 -12.24 -2.08 13.01
C SER A 98 -11.67 -0.74 13.47
N LEU A 99 -10.42 -0.42 13.14
CA LEU A 99 -9.79 0.87 13.46
C LEU A 99 -10.48 2.05 12.77
N ILE A 100 -11.02 1.82 11.57
CA ILE A 100 -11.80 2.81 10.84
C ILE A 100 -13.20 2.99 11.44
N GLU A 101 -13.82 1.94 11.97
CA GLU A 101 -15.09 2.00 12.70
C GLU A 101 -14.93 2.72 14.05
N GLU A 102 -13.79 2.54 14.72
CA GLU A 102 -13.47 3.18 16.00
C GLU A 102 -13.24 4.70 15.90
N GLY A 103 -12.96 5.24 14.71
CA GLY A 103 -12.75 6.69 14.55
C GLY A 103 -12.03 7.13 13.28
N GLY A 104 -12.25 6.45 12.15
CA GLY A 104 -11.57 6.74 10.90
C GLY A 104 -12.08 7.99 10.17
N ASP A 105 -11.14 8.87 9.81
CA ASP A 105 -11.40 9.96 8.87
C ASP A 105 -12.01 9.44 7.55
N TRP A 106 -12.87 10.25 6.93
CA TRP A 106 -13.60 9.87 5.73
C TRP A 106 -12.67 9.59 4.54
N ASP A 107 -11.56 10.33 4.38
CA ASP A 107 -10.59 10.04 3.30
C ASP A 107 -9.94 8.67 3.49
N ARG A 108 -9.55 8.33 4.72
CA ARG A 108 -8.93 7.03 5.05
C ARG A 108 -9.88 5.86 4.79
N ARG A 109 -11.19 6.05 5.03
CA ARG A 109 -12.23 5.08 4.65
C ARG A 109 -12.25 4.80 3.16
N ASN A 110 -12.20 5.84 2.34
CA ASN A 110 -12.21 5.69 0.89
C ASN A 110 -10.95 4.99 0.37
N ARG A 111 -9.77 5.33 0.91
CA ARG A 111 -8.52 4.63 0.55
C ARG A 111 -8.58 3.15 0.92
N LEU A 112 -9.10 2.82 2.10
CA LEU A 112 -9.26 1.43 2.52
C LEU A 112 -10.19 0.64 1.57
N LYS A 113 -11.30 1.25 1.13
CA LYS A 113 -12.19 0.65 0.12
C LYS A 113 -11.45 0.37 -1.19
N VAL A 114 -10.61 1.29 -1.67
CA VAL A 114 -9.80 1.09 -2.89
C VAL A 114 -8.81 -0.06 -2.71
N TYR A 115 -8.10 -0.12 -1.57
CA TYR A 115 -7.18 -1.22 -1.26
C TYR A 115 -7.89 -2.58 -1.21
N GLN A 116 -9.06 -2.63 -0.56
CA GLN A 116 -9.88 -3.84 -0.48
C GLN A 116 -10.43 -4.23 -1.84
N GLY A 117 -10.91 -3.29 -2.65
CA GLY A 117 -11.39 -3.53 -4.00
C GLY A 117 -10.31 -4.14 -4.89
N LEU A 118 -9.07 -3.63 -4.79
CA LEU A 118 -7.93 -4.17 -5.53
C LEU A 118 -7.57 -5.59 -5.09
N TYR A 119 -7.59 -5.86 -3.78
CA TYR A 119 -7.40 -7.21 -3.25
C TYR A 119 -8.50 -8.17 -3.71
N CYS A 120 -9.77 -7.76 -3.65
CA CYS A 120 -10.92 -8.51 -4.16
C CYS A 120 -10.77 -8.85 -5.65
N ALA A 121 -10.32 -7.89 -6.46
CA ALA A 121 -10.05 -8.11 -7.88
C ALA A 121 -8.92 -9.15 -8.10
N ALA A 122 -7.88 -9.16 -7.26
CA ALA A 122 -6.78 -10.12 -7.33
C ALA A 122 -7.22 -11.55 -6.96
N ILE A 123 -8.10 -11.71 -5.97
CA ILE A 123 -8.69 -13.02 -5.58
C ILE A 123 -9.84 -13.47 -6.51
N LYS A 124 -10.12 -12.71 -7.59
CA LYS A 124 -11.19 -12.94 -8.57
C LYS A 124 -12.61 -12.81 -8.02
N ASP A 125 -12.78 -12.11 -6.89
CA ASP A 125 -14.11 -11.70 -6.42
C ASP A 125 -14.48 -10.37 -7.08
N PHE A 126 -15.03 -10.49 -8.29
CA PHE A 126 -15.40 -9.31 -9.07
C PHE A 126 -16.65 -8.61 -8.52
N THR A 127 -17.55 -9.33 -7.86
CA THR A 127 -18.82 -8.76 -7.38
C THR A 127 -18.55 -7.74 -6.29
N GLN A 128 -17.76 -8.10 -5.26
CA GLN A 128 -17.37 -7.17 -4.21
C GLN A 128 -16.45 -6.07 -4.74
N ALA A 129 -15.53 -6.39 -5.66
CA ALA A 129 -14.65 -5.39 -6.26
C ALA A 129 -15.42 -4.32 -7.05
N ALA A 130 -16.47 -4.70 -7.79
CA ALA A 130 -17.29 -3.78 -8.58
C ALA A 130 -17.98 -2.74 -7.68
N GLU A 131 -18.56 -3.19 -6.56
CA GLU A 131 -19.24 -2.32 -5.60
C GLU A 131 -18.26 -1.34 -4.94
N LEU A 132 -17.12 -1.85 -4.46
CA LEU A 132 -16.09 -1.02 -3.82
C LEU A 132 -15.46 0.01 -4.78
N PHE A 133 -15.24 -0.36 -6.04
CA PHE A 133 -14.69 0.55 -7.05
C PHE A 133 -15.69 1.60 -7.53
N LEU A 134 -16.97 1.24 -7.69
CA LEU A 134 -18.02 2.21 -8.06
C LEU A 134 -18.25 3.24 -6.95
N ASP A 135 -18.21 2.83 -5.69
CA ASP A 135 -18.33 3.71 -4.53
C ASP A 135 -17.20 4.76 -4.44
N THR A 136 -16.01 4.40 -4.92
CA THR A 136 -14.78 5.19 -4.73
C THR A 136 -14.35 5.96 -5.96
N VAL A 137 -15.03 5.80 -7.10
CA VAL A 137 -14.65 6.43 -8.38
C VAL A 137 -14.73 7.96 -8.38
N SER A 138 -15.70 8.52 -7.64
CA SER A 138 -15.88 9.97 -7.51
C SER A 138 -14.96 10.60 -6.46
N THR A 139 -14.38 9.79 -5.58
CA THR A 139 -13.65 10.25 -4.38
C THR A 139 -12.26 9.62 -4.27
N PHE A 140 -11.68 9.22 -5.41
CA PHE A 140 -10.39 8.55 -5.48
C PHE A 140 -9.23 9.48 -5.09
N THR A 141 -8.47 9.09 -4.08
CA THR A 141 -7.29 9.83 -3.58
C THR A 141 -6.02 8.96 -3.48
N SER A 142 -6.06 7.70 -3.93
CA SER A 142 -4.99 6.70 -3.73
C SER A 142 -3.97 6.65 -4.89
N TYR A 143 -3.28 7.77 -5.14
CA TYR A 143 -2.27 7.89 -6.21
C TYR A 143 -1.01 7.05 -5.98
N GLU A 144 -0.80 6.54 -4.76
CA GLU A 144 0.30 5.65 -4.43
C GLU A 144 0.16 4.27 -5.10
N LEU A 145 -1.06 3.81 -5.35
CA LEU A 145 -1.32 2.52 -6.00
C LEU A 145 -1.25 2.62 -7.52
N MET A 146 -2.00 3.58 -8.07
CA MET A 146 -2.23 3.69 -9.50
C MET A 146 -2.72 5.08 -9.87
N ASP A 147 -2.44 5.47 -11.11
CA ASP A 147 -3.01 6.67 -11.69
C ASP A 147 -4.53 6.56 -11.82
N TYR A 148 -5.21 7.69 -11.70
CA TYR A 148 -6.67 7.77 -11.82
C TYR A 148 -7.19 7.17 -13.14
N LYS A 149 -6.46 7.38 -14.25
CA LYS A 149 -6.82 6.80 -15.56
C LYS A 149 -6.82 5.28 -15.54
N THR A 150 -5.82 4.69 -14.90
CA THR A 150 -5.68 3.24 -14.73
C THR A 150 -6.77 2.70 -13.81
N PHE A 151 -7.06 3.42 -12.72
CA PHE A 151 -8.15 3.08 -11.80
C PHE A 151 -9.50 3.01 -12.51
N VAL A 152 -9.87 4.06 -13.26
CA VAL A 152 -11.13 4.09 -14.03
C VAL A 152 -11.20 2.94 -15.03
N THR A 153 -10.08 2.60 -15.68
CA THR A 153 -10.02 1.48 -16.62
C THR A 153 -10.32 0.14 -15.94
N TYR A 154 -9.73 -0.11 -14.77
CA TYR A 154 -10.02 -1.31 -13.99
C TYR A 154 -11.46 -1.36 -13.47
N THR A 155 -12.00 -0.23 -13.02
CA THR A 155 -13.41 -0.13 -12.62
C THR A 155 -14.34 -0.53 -13.78
N ILE A 156 -14.08 -0.04 -14.99
CA ILE A 156 -14.86 -0.42 -16.19
C ILE A 156 -14.75 -1.92 -16.45
N TYR A 157 -13.54 -2.49 -16.42
CA TYR A 157 -13.35 -3.93 -16.68
C TYR A 157 -14.09 -4.81 -15.67
N VAL A 158 -14.00 -4.50 -14.37
CA VAL A 158 -14.70 -5.26 -13.33
C VAL A 158 -16.21 -5.10 -13.46
N CYS A 159 -16.72 -3.90 -13.77
CA CYS A 159 -18.15 -3.66 -13.96
C CYS A 159 -18.71 -4.39 -15.19
N MET A 160 -17.95 -4.48 -16.28
CA MET A 160 -18.37 -5.20 -17.49
C MET A 160 -18.56 -6.69 -17.26
N ILE A 161 -17.82 -7.28 -16.31
CA ILE A 161 -17.89 -8.71 -16.00
C ILE A 161 -19.09 -9.03 -15.08
N THR A 162 -19.43 -8.13 -14.16
CA THR A 162 -20.38 -8.42 -13.07
C THR A 162 -21.77 -7.86 -13.28
N LEU A 163 -21.88 -6.65 -13.82
CA LEU A 163 -23.16 -5.96 -13.90
C LEU A 163 -23.99 -6.49 -15.07
N LYS A 164 -25.29 -6.69 -14.82
CA LYS A 164 -26.25 -6.99 -15.89
C LYS A 164 -26.41 -5.75 -16.77
N ARG A 165 -26.85 -5.97 -18.02
CA ARG A 165 -27.02 -4.90 -19.03
C ARG A 165 -27.78 -3.65 -18.53
N PRO A 166 -28.88 -3.76 -17.76
CA PRO A 166 -29.58 -2.58 -17.24
C PRO A 166 -28.72 -1.79 -16.25
N ASP A 167 -28.12 -2.47 -15.28
CA ASP A 167 -27.33 -1.88 -14.20
C ASP A 167 -26.05 -1.22 -14.74
N LEU A 168 -25.43 -1.83 -15.76
CA LEU A 168 -24.26 -1.27 -16.43
C LEU A 168 -24.58 0.06 -17.13
N ARG A 169 -25.76 0.14 -17.77
CA ARG A 169 -26.20 1.38 -18.42
C ARG A 169 -26.44 2.49 -17.41
N GLU A 170 -27.00 2.15 -16.26
CA GLU A 170 -27.30 3.13 -15.21
C GLU A 170 -26.04 3.60 -14.47
N LYS A 171 -25.23 2.66 -13.97
CA LYS A 171 -24.10 2.97 -13.08
C LYS A 171 -22.83 3.40 -13.80
N VAL A 172 -22.62 3.01 -15.06
CA VAL A 172 -21.38 3.31 -15.80
C VAL A 172 -21.63 4.27 -16.95
N ILE A 173 -22.59 3.96 -17.83
CA ILE A 173 -22.82 4.76 -19.04
C ILE A 173 -23.49 6.10 -18.69
N LYS A 174 -24.58 6.09 -17.93
CA LYS A 174 -25.27 7.32 -17.51
C LYS A 174 -24.48 8.11 -16.46
N ALA A 175 -23.71 7.46 -15.59
CA ALA A 175 -22.86 8.16 -14.65
C ALA A 175 -21.81 9.05 -15.34
N ALA A 176 -21.36 8.68 -16.55
CA ALA A 176 -20.44 9.47 -17.36
C ALA A 176 -21.13 10.58 -18.18
N VAL A 177 -22.42 10.42 -18.51
CA VAL A 177 -23.19 11.38 -19.31
C VAL A 177 -24.03 12.23 -18.36
N ARG A 178 -23.56 13.44 -18.04
CA ARG A 178 -24.42 14.44 -17.39
C ARG A 178 -25.71 14.56 -18.19
N PRO A 179 -26.91 14.54 -17.57
CA PRO A 179 -28.17 14.61 -18.28
C PRO A 179 -28.45 15.91 -19.04
N ASP A 180 -27.51 16.84 -19.23
CA ASP A 180 -27.83 18.13 -19.86
C ASP A 180 -26.65 18.68 -20.68
N THR A 181 -26.42 18.11 -21.87
CA THR A 181 -25.94 18.78 -23.10
C THR A 181 -26.39 18.00 -24.32
#